data_AF-A0A5Q3H8L0-F1
#
_entry.id   AF-A0A5Q3H8L0-F1
#
_cell.length_a   1.000
_cell.length_b   1.000
_cell.length_c   1.000
_cell.angle_alpha   90.00
_cell.angle_beta   90.00
_cell.angle_gamma   90.00
#
_symmetry.space_group_name_H-M   'P 1'
#
loop_
_entity.id
_entity.type
_entity.pdbx_description
1 polymer ?
#
loop_
_entity_poly.entity_id
_entity_poly.type
_entity_poly.pdbx_seq_one_letter_code
_entity_poly.pdbx_strand_id
1 'polypeptide(L)'
;MNNVSQADRKSQELVCLLLGFLVFFGSLVLAGFYTEADQAAYHSAYNILPGMGWATGQLAYESAVSSAERVHYIVSLLGSTLEIDKDLLMSVCNGILAAYSMRLFLAWGADIRIAAAIVTTNFYVFVLYFSAERLKFGFLFLVLAFLSTGKPVRMFVFSFMSVWSHFSMFPVWLGAWLSGFIAKLERGELRPRSILLKFAFPAVVVAVGIGFESNYLLWKLSIYLAGRESLSFTSLVPVLILLGLSCFYARKLFGPVLSFLPVMVGVGILGGSRLNMLGYFIFLYYGLRANGGLNVGVLATLAYLAYKAFGFVSNIIVYGHGFP
;
A
#
# COMPACT_ATOMS: atom_id res chain seq x y z
N MET A 1 0.19 -25.38 0.67
CA MET A 1 0.91 -24.86 1.85
C MET A 1 1.71 -26.02 2.38
N ASN A 2 3.04 -25.94 2.38
CA ASN A 2 3.89 -26.99 2.95
C ASN A 2 3.55 -27.15 4.45
N ASN A 3 3.58 -28.36 4.97
CA ASN A 3 3.39 -28.63 6.41
C ASN A 3 4.58 -28.05 7.18
N VAL A 4 4.56 -26.75 7.44
CA VAL A 4 5.48 -26.08 8.35
C VAL A 4 5.17 -26.59 9.76
N SER A 5 6.20 -27.01 10.50
CA SER A 5 5.99 -27.53 11.85
C SER A 5 5.38 -26.45 12.75
N GLN A 6 4.64 -26.86 13.79
CA GLN A 6 4.07 -25.91 14.75
C GLN A 6 5.16 -25.06 15.44
N ALA A 7 6.34 -25.63 15.65
CA ALA A 7 7.50 -24.93 16.22
C ALA A 7 8.02 -23.84 15.28
N ASP A 8 8.18 -24.15 13.99
CA ASP A 8 8.61 -23.19 12.97
C ASP A 8 7.63 -22.01 12.85
N ARG A 9 6.32 -22.29 12.97
CA ARG A 9 5.31 -21.24 12.93
C ARG A 9 5.43 -20.27 14.11
N LYS A 10 5.64 -20.77 15.33
CA LYS A 10 5.85 -19.91 16.51
C LYS A 10 7.11 -19.06 16.36
N SER A 11 8.20 -19.65 15.85
CA SER A 11 9.44 -18.94 15.56
C SER A 11 9.23 -17.81 14.55
N GLN A 12 8.53 -18.08 13.45
CA GLN A 12 8.19 -17.07 12.44
C GLN A 12 7.33 -15.94 13.00
N GLU A 13 6.34 -16.27 13.85
CA GLU A 13 5.49 -15.27 14.51
C GLU A 13 6.32 -14.36 15.44
N LEU A 14 7.27 -14.93 16.20
CA LEU A 14 8.19 -14.17 17.03
C LEU A 14 9.07 -13.23 16.20
N VAL A 15 9.63 -13.71 15.07
CA VAL A 15 10.46 -12.85 14.19
C VAL A 15 9.62 -11.71 13.60
N CYS A 16 8.37 -11.95 13.20
CA CYS A 16 7.49 -10.89 12.71
C CYS A 16 7.27 -9.79 13.77
N LEU A 17 7.06 -10.19 15.03
CA LEU A 17 6.89 -9.27 16.15
C LEU A 17 8.16 -8.49 16.45
N LEU A 18 9.31 -9.16 16.55
CA LEU A 18 10.61 -8.51 16.79
C LEU A 18 10.94 -7.50 15.69
N LEU A 19 10.69 -7.84 14.43
CA LEU A 19 10.88 -6.93 13.30
C LEU A 19 9.91 -5.74 13.37
N GLY A 20 8.66 -5.97 13.77
CA GLY A 20 7.69 -4.90 14.02
C GLY A 20 8.15 -3.93 15.11
N PHE A 21 8.69 -4.45 16.21
CA PHE A 21 9.30 -3.63 17.27
C PHE A 21 10.52 -2.85 16.78
N LEU A 22 11.40 -3.49 16.00
CA LEU A 22 12.56 -2.81 15.42
C LEU A 22 12.12 -1.63 14.54
N VAL A 23 11.12 -1.83 13.67
CA VAL A 23 10.59 -0.75 12.83
C VAL A 23 9.90 0.32 13.68
N PHE A 24 9.13 -0.05 14.70
CA PHE A 24 8.52 0.91 15.64
C PHE A 24 9.58 1.85 16.24
N PHE A 25 10.62 1.30 16.89
CA PHE A 25 11.66 2.11 17.51
C PHE A 25 12.48 2.90 16.49
N GLY A 26 12.86 2.27 15.38
CA GLY A 26 13.58 2.95 14.30
C GLY A 26 12.78 4.10 13.70
N SER A 27 11.47 3.91 13.53
CA SER A 27 10.58 4.96 13.03
C SER A 27 10.37 6.09 14.03
N LEU A 28 10.31 5.79 15.32
CA LEU A 28 10.19 6.80 16.37
C LEU A 28 11.43 7.70 16.44
N VAL A 29 12.61 7.10 16.33
CA VAL A 29 13.88 7.86 16.28
C VAL A 29 13.93 8.74 15.03
N LEU A 30 13.60 8.19 13.86
CA LEU A 30 13.63 8.95 12.61
C LEU A 30 12.54 10.02 12.50
N ALA A 31 11.38 9.81 13.13
CA ALA A 31 10.28 10.79 13.12
C ALA A 31 10.72 12.11 13.75
N GLY A 32 11.55 12.08 14.80
CA GLY A 32 12.11 13.30 15.40
C GLY A 32 12.99 14.14 14.46
N PHE A 33 13.47 13.57 13.35
CA PHE A 33 14.19 14.30 12.30
C PHE A 33 13.29 14.69 11.13
N TYR A 34 12.15 14.03 10.91
CA TYR A 34 11.30 14.26 9.75
C TYR A 34 10.18 15.26 10.04
N THR A 35 10.52 16.54 10.08
CA THR A 35 9.58 17.62 10.44
C THR A 35 9.01 18.39 9.25
N GLU A 36 9.65 18.33 8.08
CA GLU A 36 9.35 19.22 6.94
C GLU A 36 8.44 18.58 5.87
N ALA A 37 8.07 19.39 4.87
CA ALA A 37 7.24 19.01 3.73
C ALA A 37 5.86 18.46 4.18
N ASP A 38 5.46 17.28 3.69
CA ASP A 38 4.17 16.67 4.04
C ASP A 38 3.99 16.48 5.57
N GLN A 39 5.08 16.29 6.31
CA GLN A 39 5.03 16.07 7.76
C GLN A 39 4.56 17.32 8.52
N ALA A 40 4.99 18.51 8.11
CA ALA A 40 4.54 19.77 8.70
C ALA A 40 3.01 19.91 8.60
N ALA A 41 2.43 19.55 7.45
CA ALA A 41 0.99 19.54 7.24
C ALA A 41 0.29 18.51 8.14
N TYR A 42 0.85 17.30 8.29
CA TYR A 42 0.29 16.27 9.16
C TYR A 42 0.36 16.65 10.65
N HIS A 43 1.45 17.25 11.13
CA HIS A 43 1.54 17.76 12.51
C HIS A 43 0.55 18.88 12.76
N SER A 44 0.45 19.85 11.83
CA SER A 44 -0.53 20.93 11.92
C SER A 44 -1.95 20.36 11.99
N ALA A 45 -2.29 19.44 11.09
CA ALA A 45 -3.60 18.79 11.06
C ALA A 45 -3.88 17.97 12.32
N TYR A 46 -2.87 17.38 12.96
CA TYR A 46 -3.05 16.63 14.20
C TYR A 46 -3.31 17.55 15.40
N ASN A 47 -2.56 18.66 15.49
CA ASN A 47 -2.59 19.57 16.63
C ASN A 47 -3.86 20.43 16.71
N ILE A 48 -4.56 20.62 15.58
CA ILE A 48 -5.83 21.38 15.56
C ILE A 48 -7.05 20.55 15.98
N LEU A 49 -6.96 19.21 15.98
CA LEU A 49 -8.11 18.33 16.22
C LEU A 49 -8.61 18.21 17.67
N PRO A 50 -7.80 18.35 18.73
CA PRO A 50 -8.27 18.22 20.10
C PRO A 50 -9.50 19.10 20.38
N GLY A 51 -10.57 18.50 20.90
CA GLY A 51 -11.81 19.19 21.25
C GLY A 51 -12.72 19.57 20.07
N MET A 52 -12.36 19.25 18.83
CA MET A 52 -13.23 19.47 17.67
C MET A 52 -14.29 18.36 17.53
N GLY A 53 -15.50 18.74 17.14
CA GLY A 53 -16.54 17.79 16.74
C GLY A 53 -16.21 17.12 15.41
N TRP A 54 -16.85 15.97 15.13
CA TRP A 54 -16.55 15.15 13.95
C TRP A 54 -16.57 15.93 12.61
N ALA A 55 -17.62 16.72 12.36
CA ALA A 55 -17.79 17.41 11.09
C ALA A 55 -16.82 18.59 10.92
N THR A 56 -16.62 19.38 11.98
CA THR A 56 -15.70 20.52 11.96
C THR A 56 -14.25 20.06 11.93
N GLY A 57 -13.92 19.00 12.66
CA GLY A 57 -12.60 18.37 12.64
C GLY A 57 -12.23 17.83 11.26
N GLN A 58 -13.18 17.20 10.54
CA GLN A 58 -12.92 16.69 9.18
C GLN A 58 -12.60 17.85 8.23
N LEU A 59 -13.37 18.95 8.29
CA LEU A 59 -13.12 20.13 7.46
C LEU A 59 -11.77 20.80 7.78
N ALA A 60 -11.42 20.89 9.07
CA ALA A 60 -10.14 21.43 9.52
C ALA A 60 -8.95 20.53 9.10
N TYR A 61 -9.13 19.22 9.18
CA TYR A 61 -8.14 18.25 8.71
C TYR A 61 -7.93 18.32 7.19
N GLU A 62 -9.03 18.36 6.42
CA GLU A 62 -8.98 18.47 4.97
C GLU A 62 -8.33 19.78 4.49
N SER A 63 -8.55 20.89 5.20
CA SER A 63 -7.92 22.16 4.85
C SER A 63 -6.40 22.15 5.09
N ALA A 64 -5.93 21.42 6.11
CA ALA A 64 -4.51 21.29 6.42
C ALA A 64 -3.78 20.31 5.48
N VAL A 65 -4.41 19.19 5.10
CA VAL A 65 -3.77 18.06 4.38
C VAL A 65 -4.16 17.97 2.90
N SER A 66 -5.13 18.81 2.49
CA SER A 66 -5.67 18.90 1.13
C SER A 66 -6.14 17.55 0.53
N SER A 67 -6.58 16.58 1.34
CA SER A 67 -7.33 15.41 0.84
C SER A 67 -8.29 14.81 1.86
N ALA A 68 -9.34 14.15 1.34
CA ALA A 68 -10.46 13.60 2.09
C ALA A 68 -10.20 12.16 2.60
N GLU A 69 -9.12 11.97 3.34
CA GLU A 69 -8.74 10.63 3.83
C GLU A 69 -9.29 10.31 5.22
N ARG A 70 -10.46 9.68 5.22
CA ARG A 70 -11.29 9.46 6.41
C ARG A 70 -10.64 8.56 7.45
N VAL A 71 -9.98 7.49 7.03
CA VAL A 71 -9.35 6.56 7.98
C VAL A 71 -8.18 7.22 8.69
N HIS A 72 -7.33 7.94 7.95
CA HIS A 72 -6.24 8.71 8.55
C HIS A 72 -6.79 9.77 9.51
N TYR A 73 -7.85 10.49 9.10
CA TYR A 73 -8.53 11.44 9.98
C TYR A 73 -9.04 10.79 11.28
N ILE A 74 -9.73 9.64 11.21
CA ILE A 74 -10.22 8.93 12.41
C ILE A 74 -9.07 8.61 13.37
N VAL A 75 -7.97 8.09 12.84
CA VAL A 75 -6.79 7.75 13.65
C VAL A 75 -6.19 9.01 14.28
N SER A 76 -6.05 10.10 13.51
CA SER A 76 -5.54 11.37 14.02
C SER A 76 -6.46 12.01 15.06
N LEU A 77 -7.78 11.99 14.85
CA LEU A 77 -8.76 12.53 15.80
C LEU A 77 -8.72 11.76 17.11
N LEU A 78 -8.74 10.42 17.06
CA LEU A 78 -8.67 9.59 18.26
C LEU A 78 -7.35 9.79 19.01
N GLY A 79 -6.22 9.78 18.30
CA GLY A 79 -4.91 9.99 18.91
C GLY A 79 -4.78 11.35 19.58
N SER A 80 -5.14 12.42 18.87
CA SER A 80 -5.03 13.80 19.36
C SER A 80 -5.98 14.06 20.54
N THR A 81 -7.19 13.50 20.52
CA THR A 81 -8.15 13.61 21.63
C THR A 81 -7.66 12.86 22.88
N LEU A 82 -6.90 11.79 22.70
CA LEU A 82 -6.27 11.02 23.79
C LEU A 82 -4.91 11.59 24.22
N GLU A 83 -4.51 12.74 23.68
CA GLU A 83 -3.20 13.39 23.94
C GLU A 83 -2.00 12.48 23.68
N ILE A 84 -2.13 11.55 22.72
CA ILE A 84 -1.02 10.71 22.28
C ILE A 84 -0.14 11.54 21.35
N ASP A 85 1.18 11.45 21.50
CA ASP A 85 2.11 12.08 20.57
C ASP A 85 1.93 11.52 19.14
N LYS A 86 1.92 12.41 18.12
CA LYS A 86 1.67 12.03 16.73
C LYS A 86 2.71 11.04 16.22
N ASP A 87 3.99 11.29 16.52
CA ASP A 87 5.09 10.48 16.04
C ASP A 87 5.11 9.12 16.72
N LEU A 88 4.78 9.07 18.02
CA LEU A 88 4.54 7.82 18.73
C LEU A 88 3.42 7.01 18.09
N LEU A 89 2.26 7.62 17.85
CA LEU A 89 1.11 6.95 17.24
C LEU A 89 1.45 6.41 15.84
N MET A 90 2.04 7.25 14.99
CA MET A 90 2.41 6.84 13.62
C MET A 90 3.50 5.77 13.61
N SER A 91 4.43 5.80 14.56
CA SER A 91 5.45 4.77 14.72
C SER A 91 4.83 3.44 15.14
N VAL A 92 3.84 3.44 16.04
CA VAL A 92 3.09 2.22 16.40
C VAL A 92 2.42 1.63 15.17
N CYS A 93 1.76 2.46 14.35
CA CYS A 93 1.16 2.02 13.10
C CYS A 93 2.20 1.44 12.12
N ASN A 94 3.40 2.02 12.04
CA ASN A 94 4.50 1.51 11.22
C ASN A 94 4.97 0.13 11.68
N GLY A 95 5.14 -0.08 12.98
CA GLY A 95 5.51 -1.39 13.55
C GLY A 95 4.45 -2.46 13.27
N ILE A 96 3.17 -2.11 13.40
CA ILE A 96 2.05 -3.00 13.06
C ILE A 96 2.08 -3.36 11.56
N LEU A 97 2.22 -2.35 10.69
CA LEU A 97 2.31 -2.56 9.25
C LEU A 97 3.50 -3.44 8.88
N ALA A 98 4.67 -3.22 9.49
CA ALA A 98 5.88 -4.02 9.29
C ALA A 98 5.66 -5.50 9.66
N ALA A 99 5.12 -5.77 10.85
CA ALA A 99 4.87 -7.12 11.34
C ALA A 99 3.89 -7.88 10.44
N TYR A 100 2.79 -7.24 10.03
CA TYR A 100 1.82 -7.87 9.14
C TYR A 100 2.33 -8.02 7.71
N SER A 101 3.12 -7.07 7.20
CA SER A 101 3.74 -7.17 5.87
C SER A 101 4.74 -8.33 5.82
N MET A 102 5.58 -8.46 6.86
CA MET A 102 6.49 -9.59 7.04
C MET A 102 5.72 -10.92 6.99
N ARG A 103 4.64 -11.03 7.78
CA ARG A 103 3.78 -12.21 7.81
C ARG A 103 3.16 -12.51 6.44
N LEU A 104 2.76 -11.49 5.69
CA LEU A 104 2.21 -11.65 4.35
C LEU A 104 3.25 -12.17 3.37
N PHE A 105 4.48 -11.63 3.37
CA PHE A 105 5.55 -12.10 2.49
C PHE A 105 5.94 -13.55 2.78
N LEU A 106 6.01 -13.94 4.05
CA LEU A 106 6.19 -15.34 4.44
C LEU A 106 5.03 -16.22 3.95
N ALA A 107 3.79 -15.75 4.06
CA ALA A 107 2.61 -16.47 3.54
C ALA A 107 2.60 -16.58 2.01
N TRP A 108 3.28 -15.67 1.30
CA TRP A 108 3.53 -15.76 -0.14
C TRP A 108 4.72 -16.66 -0.50
N GLY A 109 5.43 -17.19 0.50
CA GLY A 109 6.51 -18.15 0.34
C GLY A 109 7.91 -17.55 0.35
N ALA A 110 8.07 -16.27 0.73
CA ALA A 110 9.38 -15.64 0.81
C ALA A 110 10.28 -16.30 1.88
N ASP A 111 11.59 -16.33 1.61
CA ASP A 111 12.61 -16.59 2.62
C ASP A 111 12.56 -15.48 3.68
N ILE A 112 12.76 -15.84 4.94
CA ILE A 112 12.67 -14.93 6.08
C ILE A 112 13.65 -13.76 5.97
N ARG A 113 14.85 -13.97 5.41
CA ARG A 113 15.86 -12.93 5.23
C ARG A 113 15.44 -11.94 4.15
N ILE A 114 14.86 -12.45 3.06
CA ILE A 114 14.35 -11.61 1.97
C ILE A 114 13.16 -10.79 2.43
N ALA A 115 12.20 -11.42 3.13
CA ALA A 115 11.07 -10.71 3.70
C ALA A 115 11.51 -9.63 4.71
N ALA A 116 12.46 -9.95 5.58
CA ALA A 116 13.02 -8.99 6.54
C ALA A 116 13.69 -7.81 5.81
N ALA A 117 14.55 -8.09 4.82
CA ALA A 117 15.23 -7.05 4.05
C ALA A 117 14.24 -6.15 3.28
N ILE A 118 13.18 -6.71 2.68
CA ILE A 118 12.13 -5.89 2.04
C ILE A 118 11.49 -4.94 3.07
N VAL A 119 11.17 -5.44 4.27
CA VAL A 119 10.50 -4.62 5.29
C VAL A 119 11.43 -3.53 5.86
N THR A 120 12.73 -3.81 6.01
CA THR A 120 13.67 -2.91 6.71
C THR A 120 14.59 -2.08 5.83
N THR A 121 14.71 -2.39 4.54
CA THR A 121 15.63 -1.66 3.66
C THR A 121 14.97 -1.19 2.36
N ASN A 122 13.70 -1.46 2.11
CA ASN A 122 13.08 -1.07 0.84
C ASN A 122 12.60 0.38 0.84
N PHE A 123 13.03 1.19 -0.14
CA PHE A 123 12.61 2.59 -0.29
C PHE A 123 11.09 2.78 -0.29
N TYR A 124 10.33 1.93 -0.99
CA TYR A 124 8.88 2.09 -1.03
C TYR A 124 8.22 1.80 0.31
N VAL A 125 8.76 0.86 1.08
CA VAL A 125 8.29 0.59 2.45
C VAL A 125 8.63 1.75 3.37
N PHE A 126 9.80 2.38 3.22
CA PHE A 126 10.16 3.59 3.97
C PHE A 126 9.25 4.78 3.64
N VAL A 127 8.93 4.98 2.37
CA VAL A 127 7.96 6.00 1.97
C VAL A 127 6.60 5.75 2.63
N LEU A 128 6.16 4.49 2.78
CA LEU A 128 4.93 4.18 3.52
C LEU A 128 5.03 4.48 5.01
N TYR A 129 6.20 4.28 5.63
CA TYR A 129 6.39 4.58 7.04
C TYR A 129 6.34 6.06 7.35
N PHE A 130 6.87 6.88 6.44
CA PHE A 130 7.05 8.30 6.70
C PHE A 130 6.23 9.18 5.77
N SER A 131 6.64 9.42 4.53
CA SER A 131 6.02 10.46 3.69
C SER A 131 4.56 10.17 3.32
N ALA A 132 4.21 8.91 3.15
CA ALA A 132 2.90 8.48 2.70
C ALA A 132 2.03 7.96 3.87
N GLU A 133 1.93 8.73 4.97
CA GLU A 133 1.17 8.35 6.18
C GLU A 133 -0.26 7.91 5.86
N ARG A 134 -0.94 8.74 5.10
CA ARG A 134 -2.24 8.52 4.46
C ARG A 134 -2.37 7.14 3.78
N LEU A 135 -1.46 6.85 2.85
CA LEU A 135 -1.43 5.60 2.08
C LEU A 135 -1.14 4.35 2.94
N LYS A 136 -0.46 4.53 4.08
CA LYS A 136 -0.05 3.45 4.98
C LYS A 136 -1.22 2.64 5.49
N PHE A 137 -2.35 3.29 5.78
CA PHE A 137 -3.57 2.63 6.25
C PHE A 137 -4.23 1.82 5.12
N GLY A 138 -4.20 2.33 3.89
CA GLY A 138 -4.63 1.58 2.70
C GLY A 138 -3.85 0.28 2.54
N PHE A 139 -2.52 0.31 2.72
CA PHE A 139 -1.66 -0.87 2.70
C PHE A 139 -1.88 -1.80 3.89
N LEU A 140 -2.06 -1.27 5.10
CA LEU A 140 -2.32 -2.08 6.29
C LEU A 140 -3.57 -2.96 6.08
N PHE A 141 -4.67 -2.36 5.63
CA PHE A 141 -5.88 -3.12 5.33
C PHE A 141 -5.74 -4.03 4.11
N LEU A 142 -4.97 -3.64 3.09
CA LEU A 142 -4.64 -4.52 1.95
C LEU A 142 -3.94 -5.80 2.44
N VAL A 143 -2.94 -5.65 3.31
CA VAL A 143 -2.17 -6.75 3.88
C VAL A 143 -3.06 -7.67 4.72
N LEU A 144 -3.89 -7.09 5.60
CA LEU A 144 -4.85 -7.83 6.42
C LEU A 144 -5.89 -8.59 5.58
N ALA A 145 -6.33 -8.01 4.46
CA ALA A 145 -7.25 -8.66 3.54
C ALA A 145 -6.62 -9.90 2.89
N PHE A 146 -5.38 -9.82 2.40
CA PHE A 146 -4.68 -10.97 1.82
C PHE A 146 -4.36 -12.05 2.85
N LEU A 147 -4.02 -11.69 4.09
CA LEU A 147 -3.87 -12.63 5.20
C LEU A 147 -5.19 -13.31 5.60
N SER A 148 -6.33 -12.75 5.19
CA SER A 148 -7.66 -13.29 5.42
C SER A 148 -8.17 -14.18 4.29
N THR A 149 -7.28 -14.63 3.38
CA THR A 149 -7.62 -15.59 2.32
C THR A 149 -8.35 -16.80 2.88
N GLY A 150 -9.48 -17.17 2.27
CA GLY A 150 -10.38 -18.25 2.75
C GLY A 150 -11.47 -17.79 3.73
N LYS A 151 -11.43 -16.54 4.22
CA LYS A 151 -12.47 -15.94 5.07
C LYS A 151 -13.15 -14.78 4.33
N PRO A 152 -14.18 -15.04 3.49
CA PRO A 152 -14.68 -14.08 2.51
C PRO A 152 -15.20 -12.79 3.13
N VAL A 153 -15.92 -12.85 4.26
CA VAL A 153 -16.43 -11.66 4.95
C VAL A 153 -15.30 -10.77 5.46
N ARG A 154 -14.30 -11.37 6.12
CA ARG A 154 -13.14 -10.63 6.65
C ARG A 154 -12.30 -10.03 5.53
N MET A 155 -12.08 -10.78 4.45
CA MET A 155 -11.41 -10.28 3.26
C MET A 155 -12.17 -9.10 2.67
N PHE A 156 -13.50 -9.21 2.51
CA PHE A 156 -14.36 -8.13 2.00
C PHE A 156 -14.24 -6.85 2.83
N VAL A 157 -14.40 -6.95 4.15
CA VAL A 157 -14.32 -5.79 5.06
C VAL A 157 -12.96 -5.11 4.92
N PHE A 158 -11.86 -5.85 4.96
CA PHE A 158 -10.54 -5.24 4.84
C PHE A 158 -10.24 -4.70 3.43
N SER A 159 -10.71 -5.35 2.37
CA SER A 159 -10.61 -4.78 1.01
C SER A 159 -11.35 -3.46 0.89
N PHE A 160 -12.55 -3.37 1.47
CA PHE A 160 -13.33 -2.14 1.51
C PHE A 160 -12.59 -1.06 2.32
N MET A 161 -12.14 -1.38 3.54
CA MET A 161 -11.38 -0.45 4.38
C MET A 161 -10.09 0.03 3.71
N SER A 162 -9.42 -0.81 2.93
CA SER A 162 -8.22 -0.45 2.17
C SER A 162 -8.50 0.64 1.12
N VAL A 163 -9.56 0.47 0.32
CA VAL A 163 -9.98 1.48 -0.68
C VAL A 163 -10.53 2.73 -0.01
N TRP A 164 -11.28 2.57 1.09
CA TRP A 164 -11.84 3.68 1.84
C TRP A 164 -10.77 4.51 2.57
N SER A 165 -9.66 3.88 2.95
CA SER A 165 -8.50 4.60 3.50
C SER A 165 -7.81 5.43 2.44
N HIS A 166 -7.57 4.85 1.25
CA HIS A 166 -6.90 5.56 0.16
C HIS A 166 -7.33 4.99 -1.20
N PHE A 167 -7.93 5.84 -2.04
CA PHE A 167 -8.55 5.43 -3.30
C PHE A 167 -7.59 4.73 -4.27
N SER A 168 -6.29 5.05 -4.24
CA SER A 168 -5.29 4.37 -5.09
C SER A 168 -5.16 2.86 -4.85
N MET A 169 -5.73 2.31 -3.77
CA MET A 169 -5.81 0.85 -3.57
C MET A 169 -6.79 0.18 -4.56
N PHE A 170 -7.71 0.95 -5.14
CA PHE A 170 -8.73 0.45 -6.05
C PHE A 170 -8.14 -0.29 -7.27
N PRO A 171 -7.18 0.28 -8.04
CA PRO A 171 -6.51 -0.44 -9.13
C PRO A 171 -5.94 -1.82 -8.73
N VAL A 172 -5.35 -1.94 -7.54
CA VAL A 172 -4.79 -3.22 -7.06
C VAL A 172 -5.89 -4.25 -6.85
N TRP A 173 -6.99 -3.85 -6.19
CA TRP A 173 -8.13 -4.73 -5.97
C TRP A 173 -8.84 -5.12 -7.26
N LEU A 174 -8.99 -4.17 -8.19
CA LEU A 174 -9.57 -4.44 -9.51
C LEU A 174 -8.70 -5.45 -10.28
N GLY A 175 -7.38 -5.27 -10.27
CA GLY A 175 -6.44 -6.18 -10.93
C GLY A 175 -6.47 -7.58 -10.33
N ALA A 176 -6.43 -7.68 -9.00
CA ALA A 176 -6.52 -8.96 -8.29
C ALA A 176 -7.86 -9.67 -8.56
N TRP A 177 -8.97 -8.93 -8.58
CA TRP A 177 -10.29 -9.48 -8.89
C TRP A 177 -10.38 -9.97 -10.33
N LEU A 178 -9.92 -9.18 -11.32
CA LEU A 178 -9.89 -9.57 -12.74
C LEU A 178 -9.08 -10.85 -12.95
N SER A 179 -7.86 -10.89 -12.39
CA SER A 179 -6.97 -12.05 -12.45
C SER A 179 -7.63 -13.31 -11.86
N GLY A 180 -8.26 -13.18 -10.69
CA GLY A 180 -8.97 -14.28 -10.04
C GLY A 180 -10.25 -14.72 -10.76
N PHE A 181 -10.97 -13.77 -11.38
CA PHE A 181 -12.17 -14.04 -12.16
C PHE A 181 -11.85 -14.84 -13.42
N ILE A 182 -10.88 -14.37 -14.22
CA ILE A 182 -10.46 -15.06 -15.44
C ILE A 182 -9.91 -16.45 -15.12
N ALA A 183 -9.13 -16.59 -14.05
CA ALA A 183 -8.64 -17.91 -13.64
C ALA A 183 -9.78 -18.90 -13.28
N LYS A 184 -10.91 -18.41 -12.74
CA LYS A 184 -12.09 -19.24 -12.47
C LYS A 184 -12.90 -19.54 -13.73
N LEU A 185 -12.97 -18.58 -14.65
CA LEU A 185 -13.59 -18.74 -15.97
C LEU A 185 -12.87 -19.85 -16.75
N GLU A 186 -11.54 -19.81 -16.81
CA GLU A 186 -10.71 -20.84 -17.47
C GLU A 186 -10.92 -22.26 -16.90
N ARG A 187 -11.24 -22.37 -15.59
CA ARG A 187 -11.51 -23.66 -14.93
C ARG A 187 -12.96 -24.12 -15.02
N GLY A 188 -13.85 -23.34 -15.64
CA GLY A 188 -15.29 -23.66 -15.68
C GLY A 188 -15.99 -23.62 -14.31
N GLU A 189 -15.40 -22.96 -13.30
CA GLU A 189 -15.92 -22.92 -11.92
C GLU A 189 -17.01 -21.85 -11.71
N LEU A 190 -17.42 -21.14 -12.75
CA LEU A 190 -18.38 -20.05 -12.65
C LEU A 190 -19.82 -20.55 -12.69
N ARG A 191 -20.46 -20.60 -11.52
CA ARG A 191 -21.91 -20.82 -11.41
C ARG A 191 -22.67 -19.50 -11.68
N PRO A 192 -23.73 -19.46 -12.51
CA PRO A 192 -24.44 -18.23 -12.88
C PRO A 192 -24.95 -17.39 -11.71
N ARG A 193 -25.58 -18.03 -10.69
CA ARG A 193 -26.04 -17.33 -9.48
C ARG A 193 -24.91 -16.69 -8.64
N SER A 194 -23.68 -17.22 -8.76
CA SER A 194 -22.52 -16.66 -8.06
C SER A 194 -21.90 -15.46 -8.77
N ILE A 195 -22.26 -15.23 -10.04
CA ILE A 195 -21.73 -14.12 -10.85
C ILE A 195 -22.23 -12.80 -10.28
N LEU A 196 -23.54 -12.63 -10.05
CA LEU A 196 -24.11 -11.37 -9.57
C LEU A 196 -23.44 -10.86 -8.28
N LEU A 197 -23.28 -11.74 -7.27
CA LEU A 197 -22.60 -11.43 -6.01
C LEU A 197 -21.10 -11.13 -6.19
N LYS A 198 -20.43 -11.79 -7.14
CA LYS A 198 -19.00 -11.58 -7.44
C LYS A 198 -18.75 -10.26 -8.19
N PHE A 199 -19.73 -9.77 -8.95
CA PHE A 199 -19.69 -8.50 -9.68
C PHE A 199 -20.22 -7.31 -8.85
N ALA A 200 -21.06 -7.58 -7.85
CA ALA A 200 -21.47 -6.57 -6.89
C ALA A 200 -20.27 -5.99 -6.11
N PHE A 201 -19.24 -6.80 -5.83
CA PHE A 201 -18.05 -6.36 -5.10
C PHE A 201 -17.28 -5.23 -5.81
N PRO A 202 -16.76 -5.40 -7.04
CA PRO A 202 -16.11 -4.30 -7.74
C PRO A 202 -17.07 -3.14 -7.97
N ALA A 203 -18.33 -3.40 -8.31
CA ALA A 203 -19.30 -2.33 -8.59
C ALA A 203 -19.54 -1.42 -7.37
N VAL A 204 -19.71 -2.00 -6.17
CA VAL A 204 -19.87 -1.22 -4.94
C VAL A 204 -18.58 -0.46 -4.61
N VAL A 205 -17.42 -1.12 -4.70
CA VAL A 205 -16.13 -0.47 -4.42
C VAL A 205 -15.85 0.68 -5.42
N VAL A 206 -16.16 0.48 -6.70
CA VAL A 206 -16.10 1.51 -7.75
C VAL A 206 -17.05 2.66 -7.44
N ALA A 207 -18.32 2.37 -7.18
CA ALA A 207 -19.33 3.39 -6.94
C ALA A 207 -18.97 4.24 -5.72
N VAL A 208 -18.51 3.60 -4.64
CA VAL A 208 -18.07 4.27 -3.42
C VAL A 208 -16.80 5.09 -3.68
N GLY A 209 -15.82 4.54 -4.40
CA GLY A 209 -14.57 5.25 -4.72
C GLY A 209 -14.79 6.47 -5.61
N ILE A 210 -15.60 6.33 -6.67
CA ILE A 210 -15.97 7.45 -7.55
C ILE A 210 -16.78 8.50 -6.78
N GLY A 211 -17.71 8.08 -5.91
CA GLY A 211 -18.50 9.02 -5.12
C GLY A 211 -17.64 9.96 -4.27
N PHE A 212 -16.56 9.45 -3.65
CA PHE A 212 -15.72 10.24 -2.77
C PHE A 212 -14.68 11.10 -3.49
N GLU A 213 -14.09 10.62 -4.58
CA GLU A 213 -12.98 11.32 -5.27
C GLU A 213 -13.41 11.95 -6.60
N SER A 214 -14.71 12.02 -6.87
CA SER A 214 -15.25 12.55 -8.14
C SER A 214 -14.69 13.92 -8.48
N ASN A 215 -14.63 14.84 -7.51
CA ASN A 215 -14.10 16.19 -7.73
C ASN A 215 -12.61 16.18 -8.12
N TYR A 216 -11.79 15.38 -7.45
CA TYR A 216 -10.36 15.27 -7.78
C TYR A 216 -10.15 14.65 -9.16
N LEU A 217 -10.90 13.59 -9.48
CA LEU A 217 -10.84 12.92 -10.78
C LEU A 217 -11.29 13.85 -11.91
N LEU A 218 -12.38 14.59 -11.73
CA LEU A 218 -12.89 15.55 -12.71
C LEU A 218 -11.92 16.73 -12.90
N TRP A 219 -11.36 17.25 -11.82
CA TRP A 219 -10.34 18.29 -11.88
C TRP A 219 -9.13 17.81 -12.70
N LYS A 220 -8.61 16.61 -12.38
CA LYS A 220 -7.44 16.06 -13.07
C LYS A 220 -7.73 15.74 -14.53
N LEU A 221 -8.91 15.19 -14.82
CA LEU A 221 -9.37 14.94 -16.19
C LEU A 221 -9.49 16.25 -16.98
N SER A 222 -9.97 17.33 -16.37
CA SER A 222 -10.08 18.62 -17.04
C SER A 222 -8.72 19.24 -17.39
N ILE A 223 -7.69 19.03 -16.57
CA ILE A 223 -6.30 19.43 -16.89
C ILE A 223 -5.78 18.69 -18.13
N TYR A 224 -6.03 17.37 -18.23
CA TYR A 224 -5.64 16.59 -19.41
C TYR A 224 -6.41 17.01 -20.67
N LEU A 225 -7.73 17.19 -20.57
CA LEU A 225 -8.56 17.63 -21.70
C LEU A 225 -8.20 19.04 -22.17
N ALA A 226 -7.71 19.91 -21.28
CA ALA A 226 -7.21 21.23 -21.62
C ALA A 226 -5.81 21.22 -22.29
N GLY A 227 -5.20 20.05 -22.50
CA GLY A 227 -3.89 19.90 -23.14
C GLY A 227 -2.73 20.48 -22.34
N ARG A 228 -2.93 20.77 -21.05
CA ARG A 228 -1.91 21.41 -20.19
C ARG A 228 -0.87 20.42 -19.68
N GLU A 229 -1.20 19.13 -19.66
CA GLU A 229 -0.26 18.05 -19.35
C GLU A 229 -0.32 16.98 -20.45
N SER A 230 0.84 16.61 -20.99
CA SER A 230 0.97 15.43 -21.85
C SER A 230 1.06 14.17 -20.99
N LEU A 231 0.40 13.08 -21.41
CA LEU A 231 0.60 11.76 -20.82
C LEU A 231 2.09 11.39 -20.88
N SER A 232 2.74 11.43 -19.72
CA SER A 232 4.16 11.14 -19.58
C SER A 232 4.37 9.63 -19.69
N PHE A 233 4.66 9.13 -20.89
CA PHE A 233 5.01 7.72 -21.13
C PHE A 233 6.19 7.25 -20.26
N THR A 234 7.09 8.17 -19.88
CA THR A 234 8.21 7.87 -18.98
C THR A 234 7.75 7.40 -17.60
N SER A 235 6.57 7.83 -17.15
CA SER A 235 5.98 7.38 -15.88
C SER A 235 5.51 5.93 -15.90
N LEU A 236 5.24 5.36 -17.09
CA LEU A 236 4.84 3.95 -17.26
C LEU A 236 6.02 2.99 -17.28
N VAL A 237 7.22 3.46 -17.61
CA VAL A 237 8.42 2.62 -17.76
C VAL A 237 8.69 1.75 -16.52
N PRO A 238 8.66 2.27 -15.27
CA PRO A 238 8.87 1.42 -14.09
C PRO A 238 7.83 0.31 -13.97
N VAL A 239 6.56 0.60 -14.25
CA VAL A 239 5.46 -0.39 -14.18
C VAL A 239 5.60 -1.45 -15.26
N LEU A 240 6.02 -1.07 -16.47
CA LEU A 240 6.27 -2.00 -17.57
C LEU A 240 7.44 -2.95 -17.26
N ILE A 241 8.52 -2.45 -16.66
CA ILE A 241 9.64 -3.28 -16.20
C ILE A 241 9.16 -4.29 -15.14
N LEU A 242 8.41 -3.82 -14.15
CA LEU A 242 7.85 -4.67 -13.08
C LEU A 242 6.86 -5.70 -13.62
N LEU A 243 6.05 -5.34 -14.62
CA LEU A 243 5.18 -6.27 -15.33
C LEU A 243 6.00 -7.35 -16.07
N GLY A 244 7.04 -6.96 -16.80
CA GLY A 244 7.94 -7.89 -17.49
C GLY A 244 8.56 -8.92 -16.54
N LEU A 245 9.09 -8.45 -15.40
CA LEU A 245 9.61 -9.33 -14.35
C LEU A 245 8.52 -10.22 -13.73
N SER A 246 7.32 -9.68 -13.51
CA SER A 246 6.19 -10.46 -12.98
C SER A 246 5.75 -11.57 -13.93
N CYS A 247 5.70 -11.28 -15.23
CA CYS A 247 5.42 -12.25 -16.28
C CYS A 247 6.49 -13.34 -16.35
N PHE A 248 7.76 -12.98 -16.17
CA PHE A 248 8.88 -13.92 -16.14
C PHE A 248 8.77 -14.93 -14.99
N TYR A 249 8.33 -14.49 -13.80
CA TYR A 249 8.16 -15.39 -12.64
C TYR A 249 6.81 -16.10 -12.56
N ALA A 250 5.81 -15.64 -13.30
CA ALA A 250 4.47 -16.23 -13.25
C ALA A 250 4.37 -17.49 -14.11
N ARG A 251 3.65 -18.49 -13.60
CA ARG A 251 3.32 -19.71 -14.37
C ARG A 251 2.42 -19.45 -15.57
N LYS A 252 1.58 -18.40 -15.49
CA LYS A 252 0.62 -18.00 -16.54
C LYS A 252 0.74 -16.49 -16.76
N LEU A 253 1.00 -16.08 -18.00
CA LEU A 253 1.21 -14.68 -18.38
C LEU A 253 -0.02 -13.79 -18.17
N PHE A 254 -1.23 -14.34 -18.36
CA PHE A 254 -2.47 -13.59 -18.20
C PHE A 254 -2.68 -13.05 -16.79
N GLY A 255 -2.23 -13.78 -15.76
CA GLY A 255 -2.41 -13.39 -14.36
C GLY A 255 -1.77 -12.04 -14.03
N PRO A 256 -0.46 -11.87 -14.24
CA PRO A 256 0.23 -10.59 -14.04
C PRO A 256 -0.32 -9.47 -14.94
N VAL A 257 -0.53 -9.73 -16.23
CA VAL A 257 -1.01 -8.70 -17.18
C VAL A 257 -2.32 -8.09 -16.70
N LEU A 258 -3.28 -8.94 -16.31
CA LEU A 258 -4.58 -8.48 -15.78
C LEU A 258 -4.44 -7.74 -14.44
N SER A 259 -3.47 -8.11 -13.61
CA SER A 259 -3.23 -7.45 -12.32
C SER A 259 -2.63 -6.06 -12.50
N PHE A 260 -1.73 -5.89 -13.47
CA PHE A 260 -1.06 -4.62 -13.77
C PHE A 260 -1.90 -3.69 -14.63
N LEU A 261 -2.83 -4.20 -15.44
CA LEU A 261 -3.61 -3.38 -16.38
C LEU A 261 -4.33 -2.20 -15.69
N PRO A 262 -5.08 -2.38 -14.59
CA PRO A 262 -5.67 -1.24 -13.88
C PRO A 262 -4.65 -0.27 -13.30
N VAL A 263 -3.49 -0.76 -12.85
CA VAL A 263 -2.42 0.10 -12.31
C VAL A 263 -1.79 0.94 -13.42
N MET A 264 -1.56 0.36 -14.60
CA MET A 264 -1.04 1.10 -15.77
C MET A 264 -2.01 2.19 -16.23
N VAL A 265 -3.31 1.87 -16.32
CA VAL A 265 -4.35 2.87 -16.60
C VAL A 265 -4.35 3.96 -15.53
N GLY A 266 -4.26 3.54 -14.26
CA GLY A 266 -4.11 4.46 -13.14
C GLY A 266 -2.89 5.37 -13.29
N VAL A 267 -1.73 4.87 -13.71
CA VAL A 267 -0.51 5.70 -13.87
C VAL A 267 -0.72 6.77 -14.93
N GLY A 268 -1.40 6.44 -16.02
CA GLY A 268 -1.74 7.42 -17.06
C GLY A 268 -2.67 8.53 -16.56
N ILE A 269 -3.61 8.22 -15.66
CA ILE A 269 -4.64 9.18 -15.22
C ILE A 269 -4.24 9.91 -13.92
N LEU A 270 -3.64 9.19 -12.96
CA LEU A 270 -3.36 9.68 -11.61
C LEU A 270 -1.88 10.02 -11.38
N GLY A 271 -0.99 9.65 -12.30
CA GLY A 271 0.45 9.86 -12.20
C GLY A 271 1.21 8.64 -11.64
N GLY A 272 2.53 8.65 -11.84
CA GLY A 272 3.38 7.47 -11.62
C GLY A 272 3.81 7.20 -10.17
N SER A 273 4.09 8.22 -9.35
CA SER A 273 4.85 8.03 -8.09
C SER A 273 4.23 7.00 -7.13
N ARG A 274 2.96 7.17 -6.75
CA ARG A 274 2.24 6.27 -5.83
C ARG A 274 1.87 4.93 -6.47
N LEU A 275 1.54 4.93 -7.75
CA LEU A 275 1.09 3.71 -8.45
C LEU A 275 2.26 2.80 -8.83
N ASN A 276 3.47 3.35 -9.04
CA ASN A 276 4.70 2.58 -9.22
C ASN A 276 5.00 1.73 -7.97
N MET A 277 4.77 2.29 -6.78
CA MET A 277 4.87 1.56 -5.53
C MET A 277 3.88 0.37 -5.51
N LEU A 278 2.61 0.59 -5.88
CA LEU A 278 1.63 -0.51 -5.95
C LEU A 278 2.05 -1.58 -6.97
N GLY A 279 2.55 -1.17 -8.14
CA GLY A 279 3.11 -2.08 -9.13
C GLY A 279 4.24 -2.94 -8.56
N TYR A 280 5.09 -2.37 -7.71
CA TYR A 280 6.16 -3.13 -7.04
C TYR A 280 5.59 -4.19 -6.08
N PHE A 281 4.56 -3.89 -5.30
CA PHE A 281 3.92 -4.89 -4.43
C PHE A 281 3.20 -5.99 -5.23
N ILE A 282 2.62 -5.67 -6.39
CA ILE A 282 2.08 -6.69 -7.31
C ILE A 282 3.23 -7.56 -7.84
N PHE A 283 4.37 -6.97 -8.19
CA PHE A 283 5.56 -7.73 -8.58
C PHE A 283 6.02 -8.67 -7.45
N LEU A 284 6.10 -8.20 -6.20
CA LEU A 284 6.47 -9.05 -5.07
C LEU A 284 5.55 -10.25 -4.91
N TYR A 285 4.24 -10.12 -5.15
CA TYR A 285 3.30 -11.24 -5.09
C TYR A 285 3.69 -12.39 -6.05
N TYR A 286 4.19 -12.08 -7.25
CA TYR A 286 4.66 -13.08 -8.21
C TYR A 286 6.11 -13.49 -7.95
N GLY A 287 7.01 -12.53 -7.71
CA GLY A 287 8.44 -12.74 -7.55
C GLY A 287 8.82 -13.53 -6.29
N LEU A 288 8.13 -13.31 -5.16
CA LEU A 288 8.45 -14.01 -3.90
C LEU A 288 8.11 -15.51 -3.93
N ARG A 289 7.21 -15.92 -4.83
CA ARG A 289 6.86 -17.34 -5.01
C ARG A 289 7.95 -18.15 -5.70
N ALA A 290 8.85 -17.49 -6.44
CA ALA A 290 9.95 -18.13 -7.14
C ALA A 290 11.18 -18.20 -6.23
N ASN A 291 11.59 -19.41 -5.84
CA ASN A 291 12.75 -19.68 -4.97
C ASN A 291 12.74 -18.89 -3.66
N GLY A 292 11.56 -18.66 -3.07
CA GLY A 292 11.41 -17.85 -1.86
C GLY A 292 11.89 -16.40 -2.00
N GLY A 293 11.86 -15.83 -3.21
CA GLY A 293 12.35 -14.48 -3.47
C GLY A 293 13.87 -14.40 -3.64
N LEU A 294 14.62 -15.51 -3.53
CA LEU A 294 16.04 -15.59 -3.88
C LEU A 294 16.18 -15.72 -5.40
N ASN A 295 15.75 -14.70 -6.12
CA ASN A 295 15.84 -14.62 -7.57
C ASN A 295 16.36 -13.24 -8.02
N VAL A 296 16.93 -13.21 -9.23
CA VAL A 296 17.66 -12.03 -9.73
C VAL A 296 16.78 -10.78 -9.75
N GLY A 297 15.51 -10.87 -10.15
CA GLY A 297 14.60 -9.74 -10.22
C GLY A 297 14.28 -9.15 -8.85
N VAL A 298 13.98 -9.99 -7.86
CA VAL A 298 13.74 -9.52 -6.48
C VAL A 298 15.02 -8.94 -5.87
N LEU A 299 16.17 -9.60 -6.04
CA LEU A 299 17.44 -9.12 -5.49
C LEU A 299 17.89 -7.81 -6.14
N ALA A 300 17.79 -7.68 -7.47
CA ALA A 300 18.16 -6.46 -8.19
C ALA A 300 17.26 -5.28 -7.80
N THR A 301 15.95 -5.49 -7.75
CA THR A 301 15.00 -4.44 -7.32
C THR A 301 15.17 -4.08 -5.85
N LEU A 302 15.45 -5.06 -4.98
CA LEU A 302 15.74 -4.82 -3.56
C LEU A 302 17.02 -4.03 -3.37
N ALA A 303 18.11 -4.37 -4.07
CA ALA A 303 19.37 -3.62 -4.01
C ALA A 303 19.20 -2.16 -4.47
N TYR A 304 18.51 -1.95 -5.59
CA TYR A 304 18.19 -0.61 -6.09
C TYR A 304 17.36 0.20 -5.09
N LEU A 305 16.29 -0.41 -4.55
CA LEU A 305 15.42 0.26 -3.58
C LEU A 305 16.10 0.43 -2.22
N ALA A 306 17.08 -0.39 -1.85
CA ALA A 306 17.91 -0.18 -0.67
C ALA A 306 18.84 1.02 -0.81
N TYR A 307 19.48 1.17 -1.97
CA TYR A 307 20.26 2.37 -2.27
C TYR A 307 19.41 3.65 -2.18
N LYS A 308 18.19 3.63 -2.75
CA LYS A 308 17.27 4.78 -2.62
C LYS A 308 16.79 5.02 -1.20
N ALA A 309 16.60 3.96 -0.40
CA ALA A 309 16.19 4.10 1.00
C ALA A 309 17.27 4.80 1.82
N PHE A 310 18.55 4.49 1.58
CA PHE A 310 19.66 5.17 2.23
C PHE A 310 19.66 6.67 1.92
N GLY A 311 19.51 7.05 0.65
CA GLY A 311 19.39 8.46 0.25
C GLY A 311 18.19 9.15 0.92
N PHE A 312 17.04 8.47 0.97
CA PHE A 312 15.83 8.98 1.62
C PHE A 312 16.04 9.23 3.13
N VAL A 313 16.65 8.29 3.85
CA VAL A 313 16.96 8.45 5.28
C VAL A 313 18.00 9.54 5.51
N SER A 314 19.04 9.60 4.68
CA SER A 314 20.05 10.66 4.75
C SER A 314 19.42 12.03 4.57
N ASN A 315 18.48 12.18 3.63
CA ASN A 315 17.79 13.44 3.41
C ASN A 315 16.91 13.82 4.59
N ILE A 316 16.21 12.87 5.23
CA ILE A 316 15.46 13.12 6.46
C ILE A 316 16.37 13.70 7.54
N ILE A 317 17.52 13.08 7.77
CA ILE A 317 18.43 13.49 8.86
C ILE A 317 19.03 14.87 8.58
N VAL A 318 19.39 15.17 7.33
CA VAL A 318 20.11 16.40 6.97
C VAL A 318 19.18 17.58 6.71
N TYR A 319 18.06 17.35 6.04
CA TYR A 319 17.16 18.41 5.54
C TYR A 319 15.77 18.41 6.19
N GLY A 320 15.46 17.41 7.01
CA GLY A 320 14.14 17.27 7.60
C GLY A 320 13.07 16.74 6.65
N HIS A 321 13.42 16.34 5.42
CA HIS A 321 12.49 15.74 4.46
C HIS A 321 13.13 14.63 3.62
N GLY A 322 12.33 13.65 3.16
CA GLY A 322 12.85 12.46 2.48
C GLY A 322 13.12 12.57 0.97
N PHE A 323 12.67 13.65 0.32
CA PHE A 323 12.85 13.84 -1.13
C PHE A 323 13.89 14.92 -1.43
N PRO A 324 14.66 14.82 -2.53
CA PRO A 324 15.64 15.83 -2.92
C PRO A 324 15.01 17.15 -3.40
#